data_AF-A0A1V6UKR6-F1
#
_entry.id   AF-A0A1V6UKR6-F1
#
_cell.length_a   1.000
_cell.length_b   1.000
_cell.length_c   1.000
_cell.angle_alpha   90.00
_cell.angle_beta   90.00
_cell.angle_gamma   90.00
#
_symmetry.space_group_name_H-M   'P 1'
#
loop_
_entity.id
_entity.type
_entity.pdbx_description
1 polymer ?
#
loop_
_entity_poly.entity_id
_entity_poly.type
_entity_poly.pdbx_seq_one_letter_code
_entity_poly.pdbx_strand_id
1 'polypeptide(L)'
;MITTYNAIVAQCPPIPELGPQDMHSIPDDRFPFLLLCQPTFVLFTVHCEFPKDQQCAWPNRARFTEDMAALAEKLADYLIYESVVLGNMWWTHTKAQMVSLEEGVLDHWCFGRTVMAGDAIHNA
;
A
#
# COMPACT_ATOMS: atom_id res chain seq x y z
N MET A 1 -3.04 -20.51 -0.72
CA MET A 1 -4.13 -19.50 -0.81
C MET A 1 -3.50 -18.24 -1.32
N ILE A 2 -4.09 -17.58 -2.32
CA ILE A 2 -3.57 -16.31 -2.88
C ILE A 2 -4.54 -15.23 -2.46
N THR A 3 -4.02 -14.14 -1.90
CA THR A 3 -4.80 -12.97 -1.51
C THR A 3 -4.30 -11.77 -2.30
N THR A 4 -5.21 -10.98 -2.87
CA THR A 4 -4.85 -9.82 -3.69
C THR A 4 -5.42 -8.55 -3.08
N TYR A 5 -4.55 -7.55 -2.99
CA TYR A 5 -4.87 -6.22 -2.50
C TYR A 5 -4.36 -5.21 -3.52
N ASN A 6 -4.89 -4.00 -3.51
CA ASN A 6 -4.17 -2.86 -4.06
C ASN A 6 -3.73 -1.97 -2.92
N ALA A 7 -2.60 -1.29 -3.08
CA ALA A 7 -2.17 -0.27 -2.15
C ALA A 7 -1.87 1.02 -2.88
N ILE A 8 -2.32 2.14 -2.31
CA ILE A 8 -1.71 3.44 -2.62
C ILE A 8 -0.38 3.46 -1.89
N VAL A 9 0.70 3.74 -2.60
CA VAL A 9 2.02 4.05 -2.04
C VAL A 9 2.36 5.46 -2.46
N ALA A 10 2.51 6.35 -1.49
CA ALA A 10 2.69 7.77 -1.75
C ALA A 10 3.64 8.42 -0.74
N GLN A 11 4.20 9.56 -1.14
CA GLN A 11 5.08 10.35 -0.29
C GLN A 11 4.58 11.80 -0.20
N CYS A 12 4.63 12.36 1.01
CA CYS A 12 4.36 13.77 1.27
C CYS A 12 5.54 14.41 2.03
N PRO A 13 5.60 15.75 2.11
CA PRO A 13 6.53 16.43 3.01
C PRO A 13 6.37 15.98 4.47
N PRO A 14 7.36 16.26 5.34
CA PRO A 14 7.25 16.00 6.77
C PRO A 14 6.04 16.68 7.39
N ILE A 15 5.38 15.97 8.29
CA ILE A 15 4.21 16.45 9.03
C ILE A 15 4.68 16.73 10.47
N PRO A 16 4.52 17.95 11.00
CA PRO A 16 5.04 18.31 12.33
C PRO A 16 4.60 17.38 13.47
N GLU A 17 3.39 16.85 13.37
CA GLU A 17 2.78 15.93 14.33
C GLU A 17 3.37 14.51 14.27
N LEU A 18 4.12 14.16 13.22
CA LEU A 18 4.78 12.86 13.06
C LEU A 18 6.28 13.01 13.31
N GLY A 19 6.85 12.21 14.21
CA GLY A 19 8.28 12.24 14.48
C GLY A 19 9.11 11.76 13.28
N PRO A 20 10.30 12.33 13.02
CA PRO A 20 11.07 12.09 11.79
C PRO A 20 11.68 10.68 11.67
N GLN A 21 11.49 9.82 12.66
CA GLN A 21 12.00 8.44 12.71
C GLN A 21 10.91 7.45 13.15
N ASP A 22 9.65 7.91 13.16
CA ASP A 22 8.55 7.10 13.62
C ASP A 22 8.09 6.12 12.53
N MET A 23 7.59 4.99 12.99
CA MET A 23 6.81 4.07 12.17
C MET A 23 5.45 3.89 12.83
N HIS A 24 4.40 4.16 12.08
CA HIS A 24 3.03 3.93 12.55
C HIS A 24 2.40 2.84 11.70
N SER A 25 2.14 1.70 12.33
CA SER A 25 1.24 0.68 11.78
C SER A 25 -0.12 0.94 12.40
N ILE A 26 -1.08 1.35 11.56
CA ILE A 26 -2.42 1.72 12.01
C ILE A 26 -3.35 0.62 11.51
N PRO A 27 -3.67 -0.35 12.38
CA PRO A 27 -4.63 -1.38 12.04
C PRO A 27 -6.00 -0.74 11.88
N ASP A 28 -6.66 -1.08 10.78
CA ASP A 28 -8.03 -0.68 10.51
C ASP A 28 -8.74 -1.85 9.82
N ASP A 29 -10.01 -2.05 10.15
CA ASP A 29 -10.80 -3.17 9.64
C ASP A 29 -11.09 -3.06 8.13
N ARG A 30 -10.83 -1.90 7.50
CA ARG A 30 -11.13 -1.65 6.08
C ARG A 30 -9.94 -1.10 5.30
N PHE A 31 -9.12 -0.26 5.92
CA PHE A 31 -8.02 0.43 5.26
C PHE A 31 -6.77 0.45 6.14
N PRO A 32 -5.97 -0.62 6.18
CA PRO A 32 -4.72 -0.62 6.93
C PRO A 32 -3.76 0.45 6.41
N PHE A 33 -3.21 1.27 7.31
CA PHE A 33 -2.20 2.27 6.97
C PHE A 33 -0.83 1.89 7.52
N LEU A 34 0.22 2.19 6.75
CA LEU A 34 1.59 2.20 7.22
C LEU A 34 2.21 3.56 6.93
N LEU A 35 2.76 4.19 7.96
CA LEU A 35 3.57 5.40 7.86
C LEU A 35 5.01 5.07 8.17
N LEU A 36 5.92 5.50 7.30
CA LEU A 36 7.36 5.50 7.52
C LEU A 36 7.84 6.95 7.43
N CYS A 37 8.06 7.55 8.60
CA CYS A 37 8.46 8.94 8.71
C CYS A 37 9.98 9.04 8.54
N GLN A 38 10.42 9.94 7.66
CA GLN A 38 11.81 10.24 7.40
C GLN A 38 12.05 11.74 7.62
N PRO A 39 13.30 12.19 7.82
CA PRO A 39 13.58 13.60 8.07
C PRO A 39 13.12 14.56 6.96
N THR A 40 12.97 14.07 5.73
CA THR A 40 12.67 14.90 4.55
C THR A 40 11.35 14.55 3.86
N PHE A 41 10.70 13.46 4.25
CA PHE A 41 9.39 13.05 3.72
C PHE A 41 8.74 12.02 4.63
N VAL A 42 7.44 11.83 4.48
CA VAL A 42 6.72 10.68 5.03
C VAL A 42 6.30 9.80 3.87
N LEU A 43 6.67 8.53 3.91
CA LEU A 43 6.11 7.51 3.03
C LEU A 43 4.88 6.94 3.71
N PHE A 44 3.76 6.89 2.98
CA PHE A 44 2.54 6.30 3.48
C PHE A 44 1.99 5.27 2.50
N THR A 45 1.44 4.19 3.05
CA THR A 45 0.70 3.21 2.28
C THR A 45 -0.72 3.05 2.81
N VAL A 46 -1.67 2.93 1.89
CA VAL A 46 -3.08 2.68 2.18
C VAL A 46 -3.46 1.39 1.48
N HIS A 47 -3.73 0.33 2.23
CA HIS A 47 -4.13 -0.95 1.66
C HIS A 47 -5.65 -0.97 1.45
N CYS A 48 -6.09 -1.46 0.30
CA CYS A 48 -7.48 -1.52 -0.09
C CYS A 48 -7.79 -2.87 -0.73
N GLU A 49 -8.75 -3.58 -0.16
CA GLU A 49 -9.34 -4.73 -0.84
C GLU A 49 -10.20 -4.24 -2.01
N PHE A 50 -9.87 -4.69 -3.22
CA PHE A 50 -10.76 -4.48 -4.37
C PHE A 50 -11.83 -5.57 -4.42
N PRO A 51 -13.04 -5.24 -4.92
CA PRO A 51 -14.02 -6.23 -5.33
C PRO A 51 -13.36 -7.30 -6.21
N LYS A 52 -13.74 -8.58 -6.03
CA LYS A 52 -13.09 -9.72 -6.70
C LYS A 52 -13.05 -9.60 -8.23
N ASP A 53 -14.03 -8.91 -8.81
CA ASP A 53 -14.15 -8.62 -10.25
C ASP A 53 -13.13 -7.60 -10.77
N GLN A 54 -12.46 -6.86 -9.88
CA GLN A 54 -11.45 -5.85 -10.20
C GLN A 54 -10.03 -6.27 -9.77
N GLN A 55 -9.90 -7.48 -9.19
CA GLN A 55 -8.61 -8.04 -8.84
C GLN A 55 -7.82 -8.37 -10.12
N CYS A 56 -6.56 -7.94 -10.16
CA CYS A 56 -5.67 -8.22 -11.26
C CYS A 56 -4.69 -9.32 -10.84
N ALA A 57 -4.74 -10.47 -11.52
CA ALA A 57 -3.81 -11.56 -11.31
C ALA A 57 -2.83 -11.66 -12.48
N TRP A 58 -1.62 -12.14 -12.20
CA TRP A 58 -0.62 -12.41 -13.23
C TRP A 58 -1.20 -13.30 -14.35
N PRO A 59 -0.90 -13.04 -15.64
CA PRO A 59 0.05 -12.06 -16.18
C PRO A 59 -0.55 -10.67 -16.46
N ASN A 60 -1.81 -10.44 -16.09
CA ASN A 60 -2.49 -9.18 -16.36
C ASN A 60 -1.94 -8.09 -15.43
N ARG A 61 -1.90 -6.85 -15.92
CA ARG A 61 -1.52 -5.67 -15.14
C ARG A 61 -2.51 -4.55 -15.35
N ALA A 62 -3.17 -4.13 -14.28
CA ALA A 62 -4.02 -2.97 -14.29
C ALA A 62 -3.19 -1.67 -14.24
N ARG A 63 -3.71 -0.62 -14.87
CA ARG A 63 -3.16 0.74 -14.80
C ARG A 63 -4.17 1.60 -14.05
N PHE A 64 -3.86 1.88 -12.80
CA PHE A 64 -4.75 2.64 -11.92
C PHE A 64 -4.33 4.11 -11.95
N THR A 65 -4.96 4.90 -12.82
CA THR A 65 -4.72 6.36 -12.89
C THR A 65 -5.89 7.17 -12.33
N GLU A 66 -7.13 6.69 -12.47
CA GLU A 66 -8.32 7.42 -12.04
C GLU A 66 -8.82 6.96 -10.66
N ASP A 67 -8.60 5.69 -10.30
CA ASP A 67 -9.10 5.10 -9.05
C ASP A 67 -8.43 5.66 -7.79
N MET A 68 -7.21 6.19 -7.92
CA MET A 68 -6.45 6.73 -6.78
C MET A 68 -7.08 7.99 -6.20
N ALA A 69 -7.49 8.93 -7.06
CA ALA A 69 -8.03 10.20 -6.62
C ALA A 69 -9.38 10.01 -5.93
N ALA A 70 -10.24 9.16 -6.49
CA ALA A 70 -11.54 8.82 -5.89
C ALA A 70 -11.38 8.12 -4.53
N LEU A 71 -10.41 7.20 -4.42
CA LEU A 71 -10.12 6.53 -3.16
C LEU A 71 -9.56 7.50 -2.10
N ALA A 72 -8.66 8.39 -2.50
CA ALA A 72 -8.10 9.38 -1.60
C ALA A 72 -9.15 10.42 -1.15
N GLU A 73 -10.06 10.82 -2.03
CA GLU A 73 -11.20 11.69 -1.70
C GLU A 73 -12.13 11.00 -0.69
N LYS A 74 -12.47 9.73 -0.93
CA LYS A 74 -13.29 8.93 0.00
C LYS A 74 -12.65 8.81 1.39
N LEU A 75 -11.33 8.79 1.45
CA LEU A 75 -10.57 8.63 2.68
C LEU A 75 -10.02 9.96 3.22
N ALA A 76 -10.39 11.10 2.64
CA ALA A 76 -9.76 12.40 2.96
C ALA A 76 -9.85 12.76 4.45
N ASP A 77 -10.99 12.45 5.07
CA ASP A 77 -11.24 12.74 6.50
C ASP A 77 -10.80 11.61 7.44
N TYR A 78 -10.17 10.55 6.92
CA TYR A 78 -9.76 9.42 7.74
C TYR A 78 -8.61 9.80 8.67
N LEU A 79 -8.82 9.62 9.98
CA LEU A 79 -7.81 9.91 10.98
C LEU A 79 -6.73 8.83 10.97
N ILE A 80 -5.49 9.25 10.77
CA ILE A 80 -4.31 8.39 10.71
C ILE A 80 -3.63 8.37 12.08
N TYR A 81 -3.31 9.56 12.61
CA TYR A 81 -2.61 9.68 13.88
C TYR A 81 -2.98 11.00 14.57
N GLU A 82 -3.47 10.93 15.82
CA GLU A 82 -3.89 12.08 16.63
C GLU A 82 -4.83 13.08 15.93
N SER A 83 -4.28 14.06 15.20
CA SER A 83 -5.00 15.08 14.43
C SER A 83 -4.70 15.04 12.93
N VAL A 84 -3.80 14.15 12.50
CA VAL A 84 -3.41 13.97 11.10
C VAL A 84 -4.44 13.11 10.39
N VAL A 85 -5.06 13.69 9.36
CA VAL A 85 -5.95 12.97 8.43
C VAL A 85 -5.26 12.67 7.11
N LEU A 86 -5.72 11.64 6.40
CA LEU A 86 -5.15 11.27 5.09
C LEU A 86 -5.17 12.42 4.10
N GLY A 87 -6.23 13.23 4.10
CA GLY A 87 -6.36 14.38 3.20
C GLY A 87 -5.17 15.33 3.28
N ASN A 88 -4.64 15.59 4.48
CA ASN A 88 -3.47 16.47 4.65
C ASN A 88 -2.23 15.91 3.94
N MET A 89 -2.03 14.60 4.03
CA MET A 89 -0.93 13.89 3.38
C MET A 89 -1.13 13.81 1.88
N TRP A 90 -2.36 13.52 1.46
CA TRP A 90 -2.72 13.35 0.06
C TRP A 90 -2.64 14.68 -0.68
N TRP A 91 -3.20 15.78 -0.18
CA TRP A 91 -3.17 17.06 -0.93
C TRP A 91 -1.77 17.65 -1.08
N THR A 92 -0.84 17.28 -0.21
CA THR A 92 0.56 17.74 -0.25
C THR A 92 1.51 16.71 -0.85
N HIS A 93 1.00 15.57 -1.34
CA HIS A 93 1.84 14.51 -1.86
C HIS A 93 2.70 14.99 -3.04
N THR A 94 3.92 14.46 -3.11
CA THR A 94 4.87 14.77 -4.20
C THR A 94 4.99 13.63 -5.20
N LYS A 95 4.67 12.39 -4.78
CA LYS A 95 4.55 11.22 -5.65
C LYS A 95 3.49 10.28 -5.07
N ALA A 96 2.76 9.62 -5.94
CA ALA A 96 1.81 8.59 -5.58
C ALA A 96 1.76 7.54 -6.71
N GLN A 97 1.62 6.28 -6.32
CA GLN A 97 1.42 5.15 -7.21
C GLN A 97 0.44 4.19 -6.57
N MET A 98 -0.44 3.60 -7.37
CA MET A 98 -1.21 2.43 -6.93
C MET A 98 -0.52 1.17 -7.43
N VAL A 99 -0.31 0.24 -6.50
CA VAL A 99 0.29 -1.06 -6.74
C VAL A 99 -0.73 -2.16 -6.50
N SER A 100 -0.68 -3.20 -7.32
CA SER A 100 -1.32 -4.48 -6.99
C SER A 100 -0.34 -5.31 -6.18
N LEU A 101 -0.78 -5.73 -5.01
CA LEU A 101 -0.10 -6.61 -4.10
C LEU A 101 -0.76 -7.98 -4.20
N GLU A 102 0.04 -9.00 -4.48
CA GLU A 102 -0.38 -10.39 -4.45
C GLU A 102 0.42 -11.07 -3.35
N GLU A 103 -0.28 -11.54 -2.32
CA GLU A 103 0.30 -12.34 -1.26
C GLU A 103 0.02 -13.82 -1.56
N GLY A 104 1.08 -14.61 -1.61
CA GLY A 104 0.99 -16.00 -2.00
C GLY A 104 2.23 -16.77 -1.63
N VAL A 105 2.02 -18.00 -1.15
CA VAL A 105 3.07 -18.98 -0.93
C VAL A 105 2.77 -20.16 -1.84
N LEU A 106 3.72 -20.49 -2.73
CA LEU A 106 3.62 -21.69 -3.56
C LEU A 106 3.73 -22.93 -2.67
N ASP A 107 3.15 -24.06 -3.06
CA ASP A 107 3.32 -25.31 -2.30
C ASP A 107 4.57 -26.11 -2.74
N HIS A 108 5.10 -25.82 -3.94
CA HIS A 108 6.22 -26.54 -4.53
C HIS A 108 7.26 -25.59 -5.13
N TRP A 109 8.52 -25.73 -4.70
CA TRP A 109 9.56 -24.68 -4.86
C TRP A 109 10.76 -25.12 -5.70
N CYS A 110 10.80 -26.37 -6.14
CA CYS A 110 11.92 -26.93 -6.88
C CYS A 110 11.44 -27.80 -8.03
N PHE A 111 12.28 -27.95 -9.06
CA PHE A 111 12.06 -28.93 -10.13
C PHE A 111 13.43 -29.45 -10.61
N GLY A 112 13.71 -30.73 -10.36
CA GLY A 112 15.02 -31.32 -10.66
C GLY A 112 16.15 -30.64 -9.89
N ARG A 113 16.99 -29.88 -10.60
CA ARG A 113 18.12 -29.11 -10.03
C ARG A 113 17.87 -27.61 -9.93
N THR A 114 16.66 -27.16 -10.30
CA THR A 114 16.28 -25.75 -10.25
C THR A 114 15.45 -25.50 -9.00
N VAL A 115 15.69 -24.37 -8.33
CA VAL A 115 14.95 -23.91 -7.16
C VAL A 115 14.52 -22.47 -7.38
N MET A 116 13.32 -22.12 -6.93
CA MET A 116 12.88 -20.73 -6.83
C MET A 116 13.37 -20.16 -5.48
N ALA A 117 13.46 -18.85 -5.32
CA ALA A 117 13.86 -18.24 -4.05
C ALA A 117 13.34 -16.81 -3.94
N GLY A 118 13.16 -16.32 -2.70
CA GLY A 118 12.66 -14.98 -2.43
C GLY A 118 11.22 -14.78 -2.92
N ASP A 119 10.94 -13.59 -3.44
CA ASP A 119 9.63 -13.16 -3.94
C ASP A 119 9.05 -14.07 -5.03
N ALA A 120 9.90 -14.91 -5.67
CA ALA A 120 9.46 -15.92 -6.62
C ALA A 120 8.72 -17.12 -5.98
N ILE A 121 8.80 -17.27 -4.65
CA ILE A 121 8.17 -18.36 -3.88
C ILE A 121 7.14 -17.83 -2.89
N HIS A 122 7.55 -16.80 -2.17
CA HIS A 122 6.81 -16.20 -1.08
C HIS A 122 6.80 -14.70 -1.34
N ASN A 123 5.64 -14.17 -1.68
CA ASN A 123 5.44 -12.73 -1.70
C ASN A 123 4.55 -12.42 -0.50
N ALA A 124 5.09 -11.64 0.43
CA ALA A 124 4.39 -11.13 1.61
C ALA A 124 3.90 -9.71 1.31
#